data_AF-A0AAU3FTJ6-F1
#
_entry.id   AF-A0AAU3FTJ6-F1
#
_cell.length_a   1.000
_cell.length_b   1.000
_cell.length_c   1.000
_cell.angle_alpha   90.00
_cell.angle_beta   90.00
_cell.angle_gamma   90.00
#
_symmetry.space_group_name_H-M   'P 1'
#
loop_
_entity.id
_entity.type
_entity.pdbx_description
1 polymer ?
#
loop_
_entity_poly.entity_id
_entity_poly.type
_entity_poly.pdbx_seq_one_letter_code
_entity_poly.pdbx_strand_id
1 'polypeptide(L)'
;MSQAPESVENPATVETRGDERVDLLRADTNNDGKTDVWIVDTDGDGRADLFQFDTDGDGKVDITMVDIDEDGTPDEVVDGDGGLPPEPLPPTVRV
;
A
#
# COMPACT_ATOMS: atom_id res chain seq x y z
N MET A 1 30.82 -7.26 -11.16
CA MET A 1 30.69 -6.76 -9.78
C MET A 1 30.36 -5.28 -9.87
N SER A 2 29.63 -4.77 -8.89
CA SER A 2 29.06 -3.41 -8.80
C SER A 2 27.58 -3.34 -9.23
N GLN A 3 26.72 -3.82 -8.33
CA GLN A 3 25.38 -3.24 -8.21
C GLN A 3 25.57 -1.78 -7.79
N ALA A 4 24.89 -0.86 -8.48
CA ALA A 4 24.91 0.56 -8.19
C ALA A 4 24.19 0.81 -6.86
N PRO A 5 24.70 1.68 -5.97
CA PRO A 5 23.98 2.08 -4.79
C PRO A 5 22.81 2.99 -5.20
N GLU A 6 21.61 2.49 -4.90
CA GLU A 6 20.54 3.18 -4.18
C GLU A 6 19.91 4.39 -4.88
N SER A 7 18.80 4.06 -5.54
CA SER A 7 17.58 4.82 -5.78
C SER A 7 17.54 6.24 -5.19
N VAL A 8 17.75 7.19 -6.09
CA VAL A 8 17.01 8.45 -6.27
C VAL A 8 16.02 8.82 -5.15
N GLU A 9 16.38 9.89 -4.45
CA GLU A 9 15.56 10.86 -3.72
C GLU A 9 14.07 10.88 -4.14
N ASN A 10 13.14 10.53 -3.23
CA ASN A 10 11.71 10.88 -3.34
C ASN A 10 11.19 11.41 -1.99
N PRO A 11 10.38 12.48 -1.98
CA PRO A 11 9.96 13.16 -0.76
C PRO A 11 8.88 12.35 -0.03
N ALA A 12 9.16 11.90 1.20
CA ALA A 12 8.18 11.34 2.15
C ALA A 12 7.34 10.16 1.62
N THR A 13 7.95 9.23 0.89
CA THR A 13 7.36 7.90 0.67
C THR A 13 7.68 7.01 1.87
N VAL A 14 6.69 6.29 2.39
CA VAL A 14 6.92 5.32 3.48
C VAL A 14 7.91 4.25 3.03
N GLU A 15 8.83 3.88 3.93
CA GLU A 15 9.83 2.86 3.65
C GLU A 15 9.21 1.47 3.85
N THR A 16 9.02 0.73 2.77
CA THR A 16 8.54 -0.66 2.78
C THR A 16 9.70 -1.63 2.56
N ARG A 17 9.44 -2.92 2.74
CA ARG A 17 10.50 -3.94 2.73
C ARG A 17 11.04 -4.24 1.33
N GLY A 18 10.24 -4.02 0.30
CA GLY A 18 10.65 -4.14 -1.08
C GLY A 18 9.99 -3.10 -1.98
N ASP A 19 10.42 -3.06 -3.24
CA ASP A 19 9.84 -2.20 -4.27
C ASP A 19 8.70 -2.89 -5.05
N GLU A 20 8.38 -4.15 -4.73
CA GLU A 20 7.27 -4.86 -5.36
C GLU A 20 5.95 -4.41 -4.73
N ARG A 21 4.84 -4.65 -5.42
CA ARG A 21 3.50 -4.36 -4.90
C ARG A 21 2.58 -5.51 -5.22
N VAL A 22 2.36 -6.38 -4.25
CA VAL A 22 1.47 -7.53 -4.37
C VAL A 22 0.24 -7.29 -3.51
N ASP A 23 -0.90 -6.99 -4.13
CA ASP A 23 -2.15 -6.89 -3.37
C ASP A 23 -2.61 -8.26 -2.90
N LEU A 24 -2.45 -8.52 -1.60
CA LEU A 24 -2.93 -9.74 -0.96
C LEU A 24 -4.45 -9.68 -0.76
N LEU A 25 -4.98 -8.53 -0.34
CA LEU A 25 -6.39 -8.36 -0.07
C LEU A 25 -6.84 -6.93 -0.35
N ARG A 26 -8.04 -6.83 -0.93
CA ARG A 26 -8.77 -5.57 -1.09
C ARG A 26 -10.18 -5.78 -0.56
N ALA A 27 -10.64 -4.90 0.31
CA ALA A 27 -12.00 -4.97 0.84
C ALA A 27 -12.71 -3.63 0.67
N ASP A 28 -13.96 -3.73 0.23
CA ASP A 28 -14.95 -2.66 0.26
C ASP A 28 -15.85 -2.96 1.47
N THR A 29 -15.79 -2.09 2.48
CA THR A 29 -16.48 -2.23 3.76
C THR A 29 -17.81 -1.48 3.76
N ASN A 30 -17.90 -0.37 3.02
CA ASN A 30 -19.06 0.52 2.98
C ASN A 30 -20.05 0.23 1.81
N ASN A 31 -19.71 -0.67 0.89
CA ASN A 31 -20.45 -1.05 -0.31
C ASN A 31 -20.72 0.11 -1.27
N ASP A 32 -19.83 1.11 -1.32
CA ASP A 32 -19.93 2.23 -2.27
C ASP A 32 -19.36 1.89 -3.66
N GLY A 33 -18.65 0.77 -3.79
CA GLY A 33 -18.01 0.34 -5.03
C GLY A 33 -16.55 0.78 -5.15
N LYS A 34 -15.96 1.32 -4.08
CA LYS A 34 -14.54 1.63 -3.96
C LYS A 34 -13.92 0.78 -2.86
N THR A 35 -12.63 0.51 -3.02
CA THR A 35 -11.90 -0.25 -2.01
C THR A 35 -11.67 0.66 -0.80
N ASP A 36 -11.99 0.17 0.39
CA ASP A 36 -11.74 0.88 1.66
C ASP A 36 -10.44 0.40 2.32
N VAL A 37 -10.00 -0.83 2.03
CA VAL A 37 -8.86 -1.46 2.68
C VAL A 37 -7.98 -2.15 1.65
N TRP A 38 -6.67 -1.89 1.69
CA TRP A 38 -5.66 -2.62 0.93
C TRP A 38 -4.65 -3.25 1.87
N ILE A 39 -4.35 -4.51 1.61
CA ILE A 39 -3.31 -5.28 2.27
C ILE A 39 -2.32 -5.67 1.17
N VAL A 40 -1.09 -5.19 1.30
CA VAL A 40 -0.07 -5.27 0.28
C VAL A 40 1.19 -5.91 0.87
N ASP A 41 1.79 -6.77 0.07
CA ASP A 41 3.08 -7.40 0.28
C ASP A 41 4.08 -6.81 -0.72
N THR A 42 5.15 -6.21 -0.23
CA THR A 42 6.14 -5.51 -1.06
C THR A 42 7.42 -6.28 -1.31
N ASP A 43 7.65 -7.37 -0.57
CA ASP A 43 8.85 -8.22 -0.74
C ASP A 43 8.53 -9.60 -1.34
N GLY A 44 7.23 -9.92 -1.49
CA GLY A 44 6.72 -11.10 -2.15
C GLY A 44 6.87 -12.37 -1.32
N ASP A 45 7.04 -12.24 0.00
CA ASP A 45 7.23 -13.39 0.89
C ASP A 45 5.91 -14.06 1.31
N GLY A 46 4.78 -13.42 1.00
CA GLY A 46 3.42 -13.86 1.31
C GLY A 46 2.85 -13.27 2.61
N ARG A 47 3.55 -12.32 3.24
CA ARG A 47 3.10 -11.58 4.42
C ARG A 47 2.95 -10.11 4.04
N ALA A 48 1.97 -9.48 4.66
CA ALA A 48 1.68 -8.09 4.39
C ALA A 48 2.57 -7.22 5.27
N ASP A 49 3.37 -6.37 4.65
CA ASP A 49 4.13 -5.31 5.31
C ASP A 49 3.49 -3.93 5.12
N LEU A 50 2.53 -3.77 4.20
CA LEU A 50 1.87 -2.50 3.91
C LEU A 50 0.35 -2.62 4.03
N PHE A 51 -0.26 -1.75 4.84
CA PHE A 51 -1.69 -1.68 5.07
C PHE A 51 -2.20 -0.27 4.80
N GLN A 52 -3.23 -0.15 3.97
CA GLN A 52 -3.81 1.14 3.62
C GLN A 52 -5.31 1.14 3.86
N PHE A 53 -5.80 2.24 4.40
CA PHE A 53 -7.20 2.40 4.79
C PHE A 53 -7.74 3.73 4.24
N ASP A 54 -8.89 3.66 3.59
CA ASP A 54 -9.78 4.78 3.29
C ASP A 54 -10.86 4.80 4.37
N THR A 55 -10.86 5.86 5.16
CA THR A 55 -11.79 6.04 6.28
C THR A 55 -12.96 6.95 5.91
N ASP A 56 -12.83 7.75 4.85
CA ASP A 56 -13.83 8.71 4.42
C ASP A 56 -14.67 8.24 3.21
N GLY A 57 -14.24 7.18 2.51
CA GLY A 57 -14.91 6.54 1.38
C GLY A 57 -14.78 7.33 0.07
N ASP A 58 -13.83 8.25 -0.05
CA ASP A 58 -13.60 8.97 -1.29
C ASP A 58 -12.84 8.15 -2.35
N GLY A 59 -12.31 6.98 -1.99
CA GLY A 59 -11.50 6.10 -2.82
C GLY A 59 -10.01 6.42 -2.80
N LYS A 60 -9.56 7.28 -1.88
CA LYS A 60 -8.15 7.54 -1.61
C LYS A 60 -7.78 6.98 -0.25
N VAL A 61 -6.50 6.69 -0.10
CA VAL A 61 -5.97 6.23 1.18
C VAL A 61 -5.84 7.43 2.11
N ASP A 62 -6.47 7.32 3.28
CA ASP A 62 -6.38 8.28 4.37
C ASP A 62 -5.28 7.93 5.36
N ILE A 63 -4.99 6.64 5.53
CA ILE A 63 -4.04 6.15 6.51
C ILE A 63 -3.25 5.01 5.89
N THR A 64 -1.93 5.11 5.95
CA THR A 64 -1.01 4.05 5.56
C THR A 64 -0.24 3.59 6.79
N MET A 65 -0.17 2.29 7.00
CA MET A 65 0.59 1.64 8.05
C MET A 65 1.59 0.68 7.43
N VAL A 66 2.81 0.68 7.96
CA VAL A 66 3.88 -0.22 7.53
C VAL A 66 4.36 -1.04 8.71
N ASP A 67 4.48 -2.35 8.51
CA ASP A 67 4.98 -3.34 9.46
C ASP A 67 6.19 -4.04 8.81
N ILE A 68 7.39 -3.54 9.08
CA ILE A 68 8.63 -3.97 8.42
C ILE A 68 9.15 -5.27 9.03
N ASP A 69 8.90 -5.47 10.33
CA ASP A 69 9.34 -6.64 11.08
C ASP A 69 8.29 -7.78 11.17
N GLU A 70 7.09 -7.52 10.68
CA GLU A 70 5.99 -8.48 10.52
C GLU A 70 5.54 -9.11 11.85
N ASP A 71 5.68 -8.37 12.96
CA ASP A 71 5.22 -8.79 14.28
C ASP A 71 3.72 -8.56 14.52
N GLY A 72 3.03 -7.91 13.56
CA GLY A 72 1.63 -7.54 13.64
C GLY A 72 1.37 -6.17 14.26
N THR A 73 2.42 -5.42 14.57
CA THR A 73 2.38 -4.03 15.03
C THR A 73 2.97 -3.15 13.94
N PRO A 74 2.27 -2.11 13.49
CA PRO A 74 2.86 -1.19 12.53
C PRO A 74 4.00 -0.39 13.16
N ASP A 75 5.16 -0.44 12.52
CA ASP A 75 6.33 0.39 12.82
C ASP A 75 6.08 1.86 12.48
N GLU A 76 5.45 2.08 11.33
CA GLU A 76 5.19 3.41 10.79
C GLU A 76 3.71 3.57 10.46
N VAL A 77 3.15 4.72 10.84
CA VAL A 77 1.79 5.10 10.48
C VAL A 77 1.82 6.52 9.97
N VAL A 78 1.32 6.74 8.77
CA VAL A 78 1.26 8.05 8.13
C VAL A 78 -0.16 8.35 7.68
N ASP A 79 -0.52 9.62 7.76
CA ASP A 79 -1.75 10.14 7.18
C ASP A 79 -1.56 10.31 5.66
N GLY A 80 -2.48 9.73 4.90
CA GLY A 80 -2.51 9.66 3.44
C GLY A 80 -2.01 8.34 2.87
N ASP A 81 -1.73 8.33 1.57
CA ASP A 81 -1.20 7.17 0.84
C ASP A 81 0.28 6.87 1.12
N GLY A 82 0.95 7.70 1.93
CA GLY A 82 2.37 7.52 2.23
C GLY A 82 3.26 7.57 0.98
N GLY A 83 2.82 8.25 -0.09
CA GLY A 83 3.50 8.28 -1.38
C GLY A 83 3.37 6.97 -2.19
N LEU A 84 2.58 6.02 -1.71
CA LEU A 84 2.27 4.75 -2.35
C LEU A 84 0.77 4.71 -2.71
N PRO A 85 0.33 5.46 -3.72
CA PRO A 85 -1.07 5.44 -4.12
C PRO A 85 -1.48 4.03 -4.57
N PRO A 86 -2.66 3.52 -4.15
CA PRO A 86 -3.14 2.22 -4.60
C PRO A 86 -3.36 2.28 -6.12
N GLU A 87 -2.98 1.21 -6.81
CA GLU A 87 -3.14 1.17 -8.26
C GLU A 87 -4.62 1.30 -8.64
N PRO A 88 -4.98 2.30 -9.47
CA PRO A 88 -6.34 2.45 -9.93
C PRO A 88 -6.74 1.22 -10.72
N LEU A 89 -7.93 0.69 -10.45
CA LEU A 89 -8.48 -0.38 -11.25
C LEU A 89 -8.45 0.06 -12.73
N PRO A 90 -8.04 -0.82 -13.67
CA PRO A 90 -8.28 -0.53 -15.07
C PRO A 90 -9.77 -0.28 -15.23
N PRO A 91 -10.18 0.73 -16.05
CA PRO A 91 -11.60 1.01 -16.25
C PRO A 91 -12.27 -0.30 -16.64
N THR A 92 -13.27 -0.72 -15.86
CA THR A 92 -14.07 -1.89 -16.21
C THR A 92 -14.65 -1.60 -17.60
N VAL A 93 -14.13 -2.27 -18.63
CA VAL A 93 -14.74 -2.24 -19.96
C VAL A 93 -16.13 -2.85 -19.78
N ARG A 94 -17.14 -1.97 -19.68
CA ARG A 94 -18.53 -2.36 -19.83
C ARG A 94 -18.70 -2.74 -21.29
N VAL A 95 -18.77 -4.05 -21.53
CA VAL A 95 -19.18 -4.64 -22.81
C VAL A 95 -20.66 -4.37 -23.05
#